data_AF-A0A3M1EZ12-F1
#
_entry.id   AF-A0A3M1EZ12-F1
#
_cell.length_a   1.000
_cell.length_b   1.000
_cell.length_c   1.000
_cell.angle_alpha   90.00
_cell.angle_beta   90.00
_cell.angle_gamma   90.00
#
_symmetry.space_group_name_H-M   'P 1'
#
loop_
_entity.id
_entity.type
_entity.pdbx_description
1 polymer ?
#
loop_
_entity_poly.entity_id
_entity_poly.type
_entity_poly.pdbx_seq_one_letter_code
_entity_poly.pdbx_strand_id
1 'polypeptide(L)'
;MLALPAVLLAQGPAPRAQATTDGIDEIVVVGTDGYVYAYDYQGKQVFKSPENGWQLVTTGDLNGDGDQEIIAVGGNRIKAYDPQIVGDEYTYDVTYTGSGGSFKKVGVGYLVGDDDRLDIALIRSVAGTESRIVIYKTTSTSPAKDVRFLYSNWDNFAIADYDGDGDDDFALTYWNDSYPAGMKSWLEMWKGHDPSQRLEGSSTNGLYSDLVWFDIAAGDFVTTNGSKVELVGSQNVNNIRVLKWGNKKLKDVWSVGPAFEFVAAADFRGEGDAQVAMLRNVSSGVSLQFARSGNSNVKPWASISGLGTGWLNLAAGNLDTEKVKKEAVIIKSNLIRVYLQPQNGQNGEDTYLDCNTVGNCFENFDLSGQLNGELAVGDLGINFKTVTPYEVTPTLLAHTVSQSSTVPSDTLYIYGEQSIGVPLHWGAVALSDVSARQLQQLTRQHPDLTLSLTPDGLSYRGGGGTGQLPIANWVQLSAYTGTTPSTLTVTYSGTYAGSLLFEAGAHKATILVWQTDLPSDRFRYADVVVLVAARMLYLPVILK
;
A
#
# COMPACT_ATOMS: atom_id res chain seq x y z
N MET A 1 -59.99 -20.32 25.86
CA MET A 1 -58.71 -21.01 25.60
C MET A 1 -58.32 -20.65 24.17
N LEU A 2 -57.57 -19.56 24.00
CA LEU A 2 -57.19 -18.99 22.70
C LEU A 2 -55.72 -19.34 22.45
N ALA A 3 -55.46 -20.03 21.33
CA ALA A 3 -54.13 -20.42 20.90
C ALA A 3 -53.35 -19.21 20.36
N LEU A 4 -52.11 -19.04 20.82
CA LEU A 4 -51.14 -18.09 20.27
C LEU A 4 -50.51 -18.69 18.99
N PRO A 5 -50.22 -17.87 17.95
CA PRO A 5 -49.57 -18.35 16.74
C PRO A 5 -48.06 -18.55 16.95
N ALA A 6 -47.51 -19.55 16.27
CA ALA A 6 -46.08 -19.84 16.24
C ALA A 6 -45.32 -18.73 15.50
N VAL A 7 -44.28 -18.19 16.14
CA VAL A 7 -43.31 -17.29 15.52
C VAL A 7 -42.39 -18.14 14.64
N LEU A 8 -42.47 -17.92 13.33
CA LEU A 8 -41.51 -18.44 12.37
C LEU A 8 -40.22 -17.64 12.53
N LEU A 9 -39.18 -18.23 13.12
CA LEU A 9 -37.84 -17.64 13.13
C LEU A 9 -37.32 -17.65 11.70
N ALA A 10 -37.16 -16.47 11.11
CA ALA A 10 -36.41 -16.31 9.87
C ALA A 10 -35.02 -16.89 10.09
N GLN A 11 -34.62 -17.84 9.24
CA GLN A 11 -33.22 -18.25 9.15
C GLN A 11 -32.45 -16.99 8.74
N GLY A 12 -31.56 -16.53 9.62
CA GLY A 12 -30.65 -15.44 9.27
C GLY A 12 -29.85 -15.80 8.01
N PRO A 13 -29.36 -14.81 7.25
CA PRO A 13 -28.50 -15.07 6.10
C PRO A 13 -27.37 -16.02 6.53
N ALA A 14 -27.03 -16.95 5.65
CA ALA A 14 -25.88 -17.83 5.85
C ALA A 14 -24.65 -16.95 6.20
N PRO A 15 -23.79 -17.39 7.13
CA PRO A 15 -22.57 -16.65 7.43
C PRO A 15 -21.80 -16.45 6.12
N ARG A 16 -21.50 -15.18 5.76
CA ARG A 16 -20.59 -14.86 4.65
C ARG A 16 -19.27 -15.58 4.89
N ALA A 17 -18.66 -16.07 3.81
CA ALA A 17 -17.35 -16.70 3.87
C ALA A 17 -16.38 -15.79 4.63
N GLN A 18 -15.54 -16.42 5.44
CA GLN A 18 -14.64 -15.72 6.34
C GLN A 18 -13.51 -15.14 5.50
N ALA A 19 -13.35 -13.80 5.53
CA ALA A 19 -12.34 -13.05 4.78
C ALA A 19 -11.01 -13.79 4.72
N THR A 20 -10.61 -14.19 3.51
CA THR A 20 -9.32 -14.81 3.22
C THR A 20 -8.23 -13.81 2.87
N THR A 21 -8.54 -12.53 2.98
CA THR A 21 -7.61 -11.42 2.81
C THR A 21 -6.66 -11.27 4.00
N ASP A 22 -5.39 -11.02 3.72
CA ASP A 22 -4.42 -10.68 4.76
C ASP A 22 -4.48 -9.19 5.14
N GLY A 23 -5.23 -8.40 4.37
CA GLY A 23 -5.41 -6.97 4.54
C GLY A 23 -4.35 -6.16 3.81
N ILE A 24 -3.47 -6.78 3.03
CA ILE A 24 -2.43 -6.11 2.25
C ILE A 24 -2.90 -6.02 0.80
N ASP A 25 -2.84 -4.83 0.24
CA ASP A 25 -3.21 -4.58 -1.14
C ASP A 25 -2.06 -4.97 -2.09
N GLU A 26 -2.44 -5.42 -3.28
CA GLU A 26 -1.54 -5.59 -4.42
C GLU A 26 -1.59 -4.38 -5.35
N ILE A 27 -0.48 -4.16 -6.06
CA ILE A 27 -0.36 -3.16 -7.12
C ILE A 27 -0.75 -3.80 -8.44
N VAL A 28 -1.83 -3.31 -9.06
CA VAL A 28 -2.34 -3.81 -10.34
C VAL A 28 -2.05 -2.80 -11.45
N VAL A 29 -1.45 -3.26 -12.53
CA VAL A 29 -1.03 -2.40 -13.66
C VAL A 29 -1.32 -3.05 -15.01
N VAL A 30 -1.40 -2.23 -16.06
CA VAL A 30 -1.53 -2.70 -17.44
C VAL A 30 -0.23 -2.47 -18.21
N GLY A 31 0.24 -3.53 -18.86
CA GLY A 31 1.41 -3.49 -19.71
C GLY A 31 1.13 -2.87 -21.09
N THR A 32 2.15 -2.34 -21.76
CA THR A 32 2.07 -1.91 -23.16
C THR A 32 1.89 -3.09 -24.12
N ASP A 33 2.17 -4.31 -23.66
CA ASP A 33 1.83 -5.58 -24.30
C ASP A 33 0.34 -5.96 -24.15
N GLY A 34 -0.42 -5.16 -23.39
CA GLY A 34 -1.85 -5.30 -23.15
C GLY A 34 -2.21 -6.36 -22.11
N TYR A 35 -1.26 -6.93 -21.37
CA TYR A 35 -1.54 -7.82 -20.24
C TYR A 35 -1.79 -7.02 -18.96
N VAL A 36 -2.59 -7.58 -18.05
CA VAL A 36 -2.69 -7.08 -16.67
C VAL A 36 -1.71 -7.86 -15.80
N TYR A 37 -1.03 -7.14 -14.92
CA TYR A 37 -0.09 -7.70 -13.95
C TYR A 37 -0.51 -7.24 -12.56
N ALA A 38 -0.39 -8.12 -11.56
CA ALA A 38 -0.45 -7.72 -10.16
C ALA A 38 0.85 -8.10 -9.45
N TYR A 39 1.30 -7.20 -8.59
CA TYR A 39 2.51 -7.32 -7.80
C TYR A 39 2.21 -7.08 -6.34
N ASP A 40 2.85 -7.84 -5.46
CA ASP A 40 2.80 -7.54 -4.04
C ASP A 40 3.63 -6.30 -3.69
N TYR A 41 3.52 -5.85 -2.44
CA TYR A 41 4.27 -4.70 -1.94
C TYR A 41 5.80 -4.90 -1.92
N GLN A 42 6.28 -6.14 -2.04
CA GLN A 42 7.70 -6.47 -2.14
C GLN A 42 8.17 -6.47 -3.62
N GLY A 43 7.25 -6.28 -4.56
CA GLY A 43 7.47 -6.32 -6.00
C GLY A 43 7.42 -7.71 -6.60
N LYS A 44 7.00 -8.76 -5.90
CA LYS A 44 6.84 -10.08 -6.52
C LYS A 44 5.61 -10.09 -7.41
N GLN A 45 5.74 -10.56 -8.65
CA GLN A 45 4.57 -10.77 -9.51
C GLN A 45 3.74 -11.92 -8.94
N VAL A 46 2.48 -11.63 -8.62
CA VAL A 46 1.53 -12.60 -8.05
C VAL A 46 0.44 -12.99 -9.04
N PHE A 47 0.19 -12.15 -10.03
CA PHE A 47 -0.78 -12.43 -11.09
C PHE A 47 -0.32 -11.88 -12.44
N LYS A 48 -0.71 -12.58 -13.50
CA LYS A 48 -0.68 -12.11 -14.89
C LYS A 48 -1.95 -12.59 -15.58
N SER A 49 -2.66 -11.71 -16.27
CA SER A 49 -3.85 -12.10 -17.03
C SER A 49 -3.51 -13.15 -18.10
N PRO A 50 -4.41 -14.13 -18.35
CA PRO A 50 -4.22 -15.14 -19.39
C PRO A 50 -4.30 -14.54 -20.81
N GLU A 51 -4.97 -13.40 -20.95
CA GLU A 51 -5.21 -12.72 -22.23
C GLU A 51 -4.61 -11.32 -22.22
N ASN A 52 -4.35 -10.78 -23.42
CA ASN A 52 -3.91 -9.40 -23.62
C ASN A 52 -4.98 -8.54 -24.33
N GLY A 53 -4.61 -7.30 -24.64
CA GLY A 53 -5.49 -6.30 -25.25
C GLY A 53 -6.23 -5.42 -24.23
N TRP A 54 -5.88 -5.52 -22.95
CA TRP A 54 -6.37 -4.66 -21.88
C TRP A 54 -5.75 -3.28 -21.96
N GLN A 55 -6.52 -2.28 -21.55
CA GLN A 55 -6.17 -0.86 -21.66
C GLN A 55 -6.47 -0.07 -20.40
N LEU A 56 -7.43 -0.51 -19.57
CA LEU A 56 -7.81 0.09 -18.29
C LEU A 56 -7.92 -1.02 -17.23
N VAL A 57 -7.67 -0.66 -15.97
CA VAL A 57 -7.84 -1.58 -14.84
C VAL A 57 -8.38 -0.87 -13.61
N THR A 58 -9.15 -1.59 -12.80
CA THR A 58 -9.52 -1.22 -11.43
C THR A 58 -9.71 -2.50 -10.60
N THR A 59 -9.97 -2.37 -9.31
CA THR A 59 -10.19 -3.51 -8.40
C THR A 59 -11.45 -3.28 -7.57
N GLY A 60 -12.08 -4.36 -7.12
CA GLY A 60 -13.23 -4.31 -6.21
C GLY A 60 -13.76 -5.70 -5.88
N ASP A 61 -14.34 -5.85 -4.69
CA ASP A 61 -14.99 -7.08 -4.22
C ASP A 61 -16.37 -7.22 -4.90
N LEU A 62 -16.40 -7.81 -6.09
CA LEU A 62 -17.60 -7.90 -6.92
C LEU A 62 -18.53 -9.02 -6.44
N ASN A 63 -17.97 -10.02 -5.79
CA ASN A 63 -18.67 -11.25 -5.43
C ASN A 63 -19.09 -11.29 -3.94
N GLY A 64 -18.43 -10.50 -3.09
CA GLY A 64 -18.73 -10.30 -1.67
C GLY A 64 -18.07 -11.32 -0.72
N ASP A 65 -17.03 -12.03 -1.16
CA ASP A 65 -16.26 -13.00 -0.37
C ASP A 65 -15.12 -12.38 0.44
N GLY A 66 -14.81 -11.12 0.16
CA GLY A 66 -13.96 -10.27 1.00
C GLY A 66 -12.58 -10.00 0.42
N ASP A 67 -12.21 -10.60 -0.71
CA ASP A 67 -11.11 -10.17 -1.57
C ASP A 67 -11.62 -9.42 -2.80
N GLN A 68 -10.70 -8.74 -3.50
CA GLN A 68 -11.04 -7.92 -4.65
C GLN A 68 -10.70 -8.64 -5.95
N GLU A 69 -11.64 -8.61 -6.89
CA GLU A 69 -11.35 -8.95 -8.27
C GLU A 69 -10.63 -7.82 -9.01
N ILE A 70 -9.87 -8.20 -10.04
CA ILE A 70 -9.29 -7.31 -11.04
C ILE A 70 -10.28 -7.11 -12.18
N ILE A 71 -10.74 -5.88 -12.40
CA ILE A 71 -11.60 -5.53 -13.53
C ILE A 71 -10.75 -4.95 -14.66
N ALA A 72 -10.62 -5.69 -15.76
CA ALA A 72 -9.86 -5.29 -16.94
C ALA A 72 -10.78 -4.89 -18.10
N VAL A 73 -10.44 -3.79 -18.78
CA VAL A 73 -11.22 -3.28 -19.91
C VAL A 73 -10.31 -3.06 -21.12
N GLY A 74 -10.71 -3.58 -22.28
CA GLY A 74 -9.93 -3.52 -23.50
C GLY A 74 -10.81 -3.50 -24.74
N GLY A 75 -10.68 -2.45 -25.58
CA GLY A 75 -11.59 -2.25 -26.71
C GLY A 75 -13.05 -2.12 -26.24
N ASN A 76 -13.88 -3.14 -26.53
CA ASN A 76 -15.26 -3.24 -26.05
C ASN A 76 -15.49 -4.39 -25.06
N ARG A 77 -14.43 -5.03 -24.58
CA ARG A 77 -14.48 -6.15 -23.63
C ARG A 77 -14.26 -5.67 -22.20
N ILE A 78 -15.00 -6.25 -21.27
CA ILE A 78 -14.92 -6.00 -19.83
C ILE A 78 -14.88 -7.37 -19.17
N LYS A 79 -13.87 -7.62 -18.36
CA LYS A 79 -13.66 -8.91 -17.71
C LYS A 79 -13.18 -8.71 -16.28
N ALA A 80 -13.70 -9.51 -15.35
CA ALA A 80 -13.13 -9.62 -14.02
C ALA A 80 -12.26 -10.87 -13.93
N TYR A 81 -11.15 -10.76 -13.21
CA TYR A 81 -10.33 -11.89 -12.80
C TYR A 81 -10.33 -11.95 -11.28
N ASP A 82 -10.58 -13.14 -10.77
CA ASP A 82 -10.40 -13.50 -9.37
C ASP A 82 -9.05 -14.23 -9.24
N PRO A 83 -8.01 -13.59 -8.68
CA PRO A 83 -6.70 -14.21 -8.50
C PRO A 83 -6.68 -15.22 -7.34
N GLN A 84 -7.59 -15.09 -6.36
CA GLN A 84 -7.68 -15.97 -5.21
C GLN A 84 -8.97 -16.80 -5.25
N ILE A 85 -8.93 -17.92 -5.97
CA ILE A 85 -10.08 -18.84 -6.04
C ILE A 85 -10.27 -19.54 -4.66
N VAL A 86 -11.00 -18.92 -3.73
CA VAL A 86 -11.49 -19.55 -2.49
C VAL A 86 -12.94 -19.96 -2.72
N GLY A 87 -13.15 -21.07 -3.42
CA GLY A 87 -14.49 -21.60 -3.70
C GLY A 87 -14.73 -21.76 -5.20
N ASP A 88 -15.89 -21.28 -5.67
CA ASP A 88 -16.25 -21.33 -7.09
C ASP A 88 -15.60 -20.15 -7.83
N GLU A 89 -15.03 -20.42 -9.01
CA GLU A 89 -14.41 -19.39 -9.87
C GLU A 89 -15.41 -18.26 -10.18
N TYR A 90 -15.13 -17.03 -9.74
CA TYR A 90 -15.94 -15.89 -10.13
C TYR A 90 -15.73 -15.57 -11.62
N THR A 91 -16.78 -15.77 -12.41
CA THR A 91 -16.74 -15.52 -13.85
C THR A 91 -17.57 -14.30 -14.20
N TYR A 92 -16.91 -13.22 -14.62
CA TYR A 92 -17.54 -12.07 -15.24
C TYR A 92 -16.81 -11.70 -16.52
N ASP A 93 -17.46 -11.87 -17.67
CA ASP A 93 -16.91 -11.57 -19.00
C ASP A 93 -18.04 -11.07 -19.90
N VAL A 94 -17.92 -9.83 -20.37
CA VAL A 94 -18.94 -9.19 -21.19
C VAL A 94 -18.32 -8.39 -22.33
N THR A 95 -19.01 -8.39 -23.47
CA THR A 95 -18.67 -7.55 -24.62
C THR A 95 -19.75 -6.51 -24.82
N TYR A 96 -19.39 -5.23 -24.68
CA TYR A 96 -20.29 -4.12 -24.96
C TYR A 96 -20.59 -4.06 -26.47
N THR A 97 -21.88 -4.01 -26.81
CA THR A 97 -22.37 -4.11 -28.20
C THR A 97 -22.61 -2.76 -28.87
N GLY A 98 -22.51 -1.65 -28.14
CA GLY A 98 -22.69 -0.31 -28.69
C GLY A 98 -21.59 0.04 -29.71
N SER A 99 -21.98 0.54 -30.88
CA SER A 99 -21.07 0.81 -32.00
C SER A 99 -20.18 2.03 -31.79
N GLY A 100 -18.89 1.92 -32.11
CA GLY A 100 -17.90 3.01 -32.10
C GLY A 100 -17.24 3.25 -30.73
N GLY A 101 -16.52 4.36 -30.61
CA GLY A 101 -15.96 4.87 -29.34
C GLY A 101 -14.90 4.02 -28.66
N SER A 102 -14.41 4.52 -27.52
CA SER A 102 -13.53 3.78 -26.61
C SER A 102 -13.87 4.09 -25.16
N PHE A 103 -13.67 3.11 -24.28
CA PHE A 103 -13.69 3.37 -22.85
C PHE A 103 -12.50 4.24 -22.46
N LYS A 104 -12.73 5.14 -21.49
CA LYS A 104 -11.74 6.12 -21.01
C LYS A 104 -11.39 5.91 -19.54
N LYS A 105 -12.34 5.42 -18.75
CA LYS A 105 -12.14 5.06 -17.34
C LYS A 105 -13.09 3.95 -16.93
N VAL A 106 -12.65 3.16 -15.96
CA VAL A 106 -13.41 2.14 -15.25
C VAL A 106 -13.28 2.37 -13.74
N GLY A 107 -14.32 2.04 -12.99
CA GLY A 107 -14.36 2.10 -11.54
C GLY A 107 -15.54 1.28 -11.03
N VAL A 108 -15.60 1.14 -9.71
CA VAL A 108 -16.63 0.37 -9.01
C VAL A 108 -17.30 1.19 -7.92
N GLY A 109 -18.54 0.87 -7.58
CA GLY A 109 -19.29 1.47 -6.48
C GLY A 109 -20.70 0.90 -6.35
N TYR A 110 -21.40 1.26 -5.29
CA TYR A 110 -22.79 0.88 -5.05
C TYR A 110 -23.73 1.82 -5.81
N LEU A 111 -23.87 1.62 -7.12
CA LEU A 111 -24.48 2.63 -8.00
C LEU A 111 -25.98 2.41 -8.19
N VAL A 112 -26.44 1.17 -8.32
CA VAL A 112 -27.83 0.84 -8.62
C VAL A 112 -28.42 0.07 -7.43
N GLY A 113 -28.63 0.79 -6.31
CA GLY A 113 -28.88 0.27 -4.95
C GLY A 113 -30.06 -0.67 -4.73
N ASP A 114 -29.90 -1.95 -5.06
CA ASP A 114 -30.90 -2.97 -4.75
C ASP A 114 -30.32 -4.33 -4.31
N ASP A 115 -29.00 -4.51 -4.26
CA ASP A 115 -28.39 -5.83 -3.99
C ASP A 115 -27.15 -5.83 -3.07
N ASP A 116 -26.79 -4.69 -2.45
CA ASP A 116 -25.60 -4.55 -1.59
C ASP A 116 -24.31 -5.08 -2.27
N ARG A 117 -24.20 -4.94 -3.59
CA ARG A 117 -23.04 -5.35 -4.38
C ARG A 117 -22.46 -4.17 -5.15
N LEU A 118 -21.15 -4.27 -5.42
CA LEU A 118 -20.48 -3.33 -6.29
C LEU A 118 -20.96 -3.50 -7.73
N ASP A 119 -21.19 -2.38 -8.40
CA ASP A 119 -21.43 -2.27 -9.83
C ASP A 119 -20.15 -1.83 -10.55
N ILE A 120 -20.02 -2.21 -11.82
CA ILE A 120 -18.94 -1.75 -12.70
C ILE A 120 -19.44 -0.55 -13.50
N ALA A 121 -18.85 0.62 -13.28
CA ALA A 121 -19.08 1.81 -14.09
C ALA A 121 -17.96 2.05 -15.09
N LEU A 122 -18.35 2.39 -16.31
CA LEU A 122 -17.44 2.78 -17.37
C LEU A 122 -17.88 4.10 -17.96
N ILE A 123 -16.90 4.93 -18.31
CA ILE A 123 -17.15 6.09 -19.17
C ILE A 123 -16.60 5.82 -20.56
N ARG A 124 -17.48 5.96 -21.54
CA ARG A 124 -17.19 5.70 -22.96
C ARG A 124 -17.28 6.99 -23.73
N SER A 125 -16.26 7.30 -24.52
CA SER A 125 -16.26 8.46 -25.41
C SER A 125 -16.31 8.03 -26.87
N VAL A 126 -17.22 8.61 -27.63
CA VAL A 126 -17.28 8.55 -29.09
C VAL A 126 -16.76 9.88 -29.61
N ALA A 127 -15.57 9.85 -30.21
CA ALA A 127 -14.87 11.04 -30.69
C ALA A 127 -15.80 11.98 -31.48
N GLY A 128 -15.86 13.24 -31.04
CA GLY A 128 -16.64 14.30 -31.68
C GLY A 128 -18.16 14.13 -31.68
N THR A 129 -18.72 13.13 -30.96
CA THR A 129 -20.16 12.82 -31.03
C THR A 129 -20.85 12.80 -29.66
N GLU A 130 -20.42 11.93 -28.76
CA GLU A 130 -21.10 11.73 -27.47
C GLU A 130 -20.17 11.05 -26.46
N SER A 131 -20.49 11.17 -25.17
CA SER A 131 -19.97 10.26 -24.16
C SER A 131 -21.12 9.58 -23.44
N ARG A 132 -20.85 8.44 -22.82
CA ARG A 132 -21.84 7.63 -22.09
C ARG A 132 -21.27 7.15 -20.78
N ILE A 133 -22.13 7.07 -19.77
CA ILE A 133 -21.91 6.21 -18.61
C ILE A 133 -22.63 4.89 -18.86
N VAL A 134 -21.87 3.80 -18.71
CA VAL A 134 -22.37 2.45 -18.82
C VAL A 134 -22.14 1.78 -17.48
N ILE A 135 -23.22 1.28 -16.85
CA ILE A 135 -23.17 0.60 -15.56
C ILE A 135 -23.63 -0.83 -15.76
N TYR A 136 -22.80 -1.77 -15.31
CA TYR A 136 -23.14 -3.17 -15.25
C TYR A 136 -23.27 -3.63 -13.81
N LYS A 137 -24.30 -4.43 -13.56
CA LYS A 137 -24.38 -5.26 -12.36
C LYS A 137 -23.51 -6.48 -12.56
N THR A 138 -22.82 -6.89 -11.51
CA THR A 138 -22.00 -8.12 -11.50
C THR A 138 -22.82 -9.39 -11.77
N THR A 139 -24.13 -9.32 -11.57
CA THR A 139 -25.10 -10.40 -11.84
C THR A 139 -25.66 -10.41 -13.26
N SER A 140 -25.27 -9.47 -14.13
CA SER A 140 -25.85 -9.28 -15.47
C SER A 140 -24.80 -8.97 -16.53
N THR A 141 -24.91 -9.60 -17.69
CA THR A 141 -24.12 -9.27 -18.88
C THR A 141 -24.76 -8.19 -19.77
N SER A 142 -25.93 -7.67 -19.38
CA SER A 142 -26.54 -6.50 -20.01
C SER A 142 -26.34 -5.27 -19.12
N PRO A 143 -26.03 -4.08 -19.68
CA PRO A 143 -25.94 -2.86 -18.91
C PRO A 143 -27.24 -2.59 -18.13
N ALA A 144 -27.12 -2.34 -16.84
CA ALA A 144 -28.23 -1.84 -16.02
C ALA A 144 -28.57 -0.39 -16.39
N LYS A 145 -27.55 0.39 -16.75
CA LYS A 145 -27.69 1.76 -17.26
C LYS A 145 -26.73 1.97 -18.43
N ASP A 146 -27.21 2.65 -19.46
CA ASP A 146 -26.41 3.15 -20.59
C ASP A 146 -26.98 4.54 -20.94
N VAL A 147 -26.38 5.58 -20.35
CA VAL A 147 -26.89 6.94 -20.39
C VAL A 147 -25.97 7.81 -21.23
N ARG A 148 -26.55 8.47 -22.23
CA ARG A 148 -25.85 9.39 -23.13
C ARG A 148 -25.78 10.80 -22.55
N PHE A 149 -24.59 11.41 -22.67
CA PHE A 149 -24.36 12.84 -22.47
C PHE A 149 -24.20 13.57 -23.81
N LEU A 150 -24.69 14.82 -23.86
CA LEU A 150 -24.71 15.63 -25.08
C LEU A 150 -23.32 16.08 -25.56
N TYR A 151 -22.31 16.02 -24.70
CA TYR A 151 -20.94 16.40 -25.04
C TYR A 151 -20.03 15.17 -25.17
N SER A 152 -19.19 15.14 -26.20
CA SER A 152 -18.07 14.19 -26.35
C SER A 152 -16.88 14.70 -25.54
N ASN A 153 -16.09 13.81 -24.93
CA ASN A 153 -14.85 14.09 -24.15
C ASN A 153 -15.01 14.17 -22.63
N TRP A 154 -15.99 13.45 -22.10
CA TRP A 154 -15.86 13.02 -20.72
C TRP A 154 -14.79 11.92 -20.64
N ASP A 155 -13.83 12.07 -19.75
CA ASP A 155 -12.62 11.25 -19.71
C ASP A 155 -12.33 10.64 -18.34
N ASN A 156 -12.79 11.27 -17.26
CA ASN A 156 -12.48 10.87 -15.90
C ASN A 156 -13.72 10.99 -14.98
N PHE A 157 -13.77 10.14 -13.96
CA PHE A 157 -14.75 10.20 -12.88
C PHE A 157 -14.14 9.76 -11.54
N ALA A 158 -14.77 10.21 -10.46
CA ALA A 158 -14.63 9.65 -9.12
C ALA A 158 -16.02 9.20 -8.64
N ILE A 159 -16.05 8.08 -7.92
CA ILE A 159 -17.29 7.45 -7.40
C ILE A 159 -17.28 7.57 -5.88
N ALA A 160 -18.38 8.04 -5.30
CA ALA A 160 -18.64 8.05 -3.87
C ALA A 160 -20.06 8.55 -3.57
N ASP A 161 -20.63 8.19 -2.42
CA ASP A 161 -21.86 8.79 -1.88
C ASP A 161 -21.63 10.27 -1.45
N TYR A 162 -21.75 11.17 -2.42
CA TYR A 162 -21.52 12.60 -2.20
C TYR A 162 -22.73 13.28 -1.56
N ASP A 163 -23.94 12.81 -1.87
CA ASP A 163 -25.18 13.44 -1.42
C ASP A 163 -25.70 12.89 -0.08
N GLY A 164 -25.24 11.70 0.31
CA GLY A 164 -25.55 10.98 1.54
C GLY A 164 -26.83 10.17 1.46
N ASP A 165 -27.29 9.80 0.25
CA ASP A 165 -28.51 9.02 0.03
C ASP A 165 -28.28 7.50 0.10
N GLY A 166 -27.02 7.06 0.22
CA GLY A 166 -26.62 5.68 0.41
C GLY A 166 -26.26 4.96 -0.90
N ASP A 167 -26.55 5.55 -2.05
CA ASP A 167 -25.99 5.13 -3.33
C ASP A 167 -24.73 5.95 -3.63
N ASP A 168 -23.74 5.33 -4.28
CA ASP A 168 -22.60 6.08 -4.78
C ASP A 168 -23.00 6.95 -5.97
N ASP A 169 -22.43 8.15 -6.03
CA ASP A 169 -22.64 9.15 -7.07
C ASP A 169 -21.38 9.32 -7.96
N PHE A 170 -21.52 10.06 -9.05
CA PHE A 170 -20.40 10.40 -9.93
C PHE A 170 -20.02 11.87 -9.81
N ALA A 171 -18.74 12.14 -9.57
CA ALA A 171 -18.09 13.38 -9.97
C ALA A 171 -17.40 13.13 -11.32
N LEU A 172 -17.69 13.94 -12.33
CA LEU A 172 -17.21 13.74 -13.70
C LEU A 172 -16.44 14.95 -14.19
N THR A 173 -15.33 14.73 -14.88
CA THR A 173 -14.63 15.79 -15.60
C THR A 173 -14.79 15.65 -17.10
N TYR A 174 -14.88 16.81 -17.74
CA TYR A 174 -15.01 16.95 -19.17
C TYR A 174 -13.87 17.80 -19.72
N TRP A 175 -13.32 17.42 -20.87
CA TRP A 175 -12.32 18.20 -21.59
C TRP A 175 -12.83 18.79 -22.92
N ASN A 176 -12.73 20.11 -23.11
CA ASN A 176 -13.13 20.74 -24.37
C ASN A 176 -12.00 20.80 -25.41
N ASP A 177 -12.00 19.87 -26.38
CA ASP A 177 -11.01 19.85 -27.48
C ASP A 177 -11.11 21.07 -28.43
N SER A 178 -12.24 21.78 -28.43
CA SER A 178 -12.46 22.92 -29.34
C SER A 178 -11.81 24.22 -28.86
N TYR A 179 -11.26 24.23 -27.64
CA TYR A 179 -10.50 25.37 -27.10
C TYR A 179 -8.99 25.12 -27.22
N PRO A 180 -8.16 26.16 -27.39
CA PRO A 180 -6.71 26.02 -27.34
C PRO A 180 -6.29 25.24 -26.10
N ALA A 181 -5.21 24.46 -26.20
CA ALA A 181 -4.64 23.69 -25.10
C ALA A 181 -4.60 24.55 -23.81
N GLY A 182 -5.40 24.14 -22.82
CA GLY A 182 -5.43 24.76 -21.49
C GLY A 182 -6.56 25.75 -21.19
N MET A 183 -7.73 25.71 -21.85
CA MET A 183 -8.73 26.77 -21.62
C MET A 183 -10.10 26.45 -21.02
N LYS A 184 -10.72 25.25 -21.11
CA LYS A 184 -11.95 24.95 -20.32
C LYS A 184 -12.15 23.45 -20.09
N SER A 185 -12.40 23.09 -18.84
CA SER A 185 -12.95 21.79 -18.44
C SER A 185 -14.17 22.01 -17.54
N TRP A 186 -15.10 21.06 -17.52
CA TRP A 186 -16.24 21.08 -16.60
C TRP A 186 -16.08 20.00 -15.55
N LEU A 187 -16.52 20.31 -14.34
CA LEU A 187 -16.79 19.34 -13.29
C LEU A 187 -18.29 19.32 -13.07
N GLU A 188 -18.91 18.14 -13.14
CA GLU A 188 -20.33 17.95 -12.88
C GLU A 188 -20.55 16.78 -11.93
N MET A 189 -21.65 16.84 -11.18
CA MET A 189 -22.05 15.79 -10.25
C MET A 189 -23.37 15.15 -10.69
N TRP A 190 -23.41 13.82 -10.69
CA TRP A 190 -24.50 13.02 -11.25
C TRP A 190 -24.86 11.87 -10.31
N LYS A 191 -26.14 11.49 -10.30
CA LYS A 191 -26.64 10.42 -9.44
C LYS A 191 -26.19 9.05 -9.96
N GLY A 192 -25.79 8.15 -9.07
CA GLY A 192 -25.46 6.76 -9.45
C GLY A 192 -26.67 5.96 -9.93
N HIS A 193 -27.73 5.93 -9.11
CA HIS A 193 -28.92 5.12 -9.41
C HIS A 193 -29.72 5.63 -10.61
N ASP A 194 -29.58 6.92 -10.92
CA ASP A 194 -30.13 7.54 -12.12
C ASP A 194 -29.12 8.51 -12.77
N PRO A 195 -28.17 7.99 -13.57
CA PRO A 195 -27.17 8.81 -14.24
C PRO A 195 -27.74 9.77 -15.29
N SER A 196 -29.07 9.78 -15.52
CA SER A 196 -29.74 10.79 -16.32
C SER A 196 -30.00 12.09 -15.54
N GLN A 197 -29.79 12.09 -14.22
CA GLN A 197 -30.01 13.21 -13.33
C GLN A 197 -28.71 13.73 -12.72
N ARG A 198 -28.59 15.07 -12.70
CA ARG A 198 -27.53 15.77 -11.98
C ARG A 198 -27.89 15.87 -10.49
N LEU A 199 -26.86 15.82 -9.64
CA LEU A 199 -26.98 16.19 -8.23
C LEU A 199 -27.16 17.70 -8.04
N GLU A 200 -26.65 18.50 -8.99
CA GLU A 200 -26.80 19.95 -8.99
C GLU A 200 -28.20 20.38 -9.46
N GLY A 201 -28.76 21.42 -8.83
CA GLY A 201 -30.02 22.03 -9.30
C GLY A 201 -29.88 22.62 -10.71
N SER A 202 -30.94 22.51 -11.52
CA SER A 202 -30.98 22.82 -12.97
C SER A 202 -30.67 24.29 -13.39
N SER A 203 -30.17 25.14 -12.51
CA SER A 203 -30.01 26.59 -12.74
C SER A 203 -28.60 27.15 -12.57
N THR A 204 -27.59 26.33 -12.26
CA THR A 204 -26.20 26.81 -12.19
C THR A 204 -25.47 26.44 -13.47
N ASN A 205 -25.20 27.43 -14.33
CA ASN A 205 -23.97 27.39 -15.12
C ASN A 205 -22.84 27.06 -14.12
N GLY A 206 -22.27 25.84 -14.26
CA GLY A 206 -21.49 25.17 -13.22
C GLY A 206 -20.44 26.09 -12.61
N LEU A 207 -20.40 26.16 -11.28
CA LEU A 207 -19.50 27.06 -10.52
C LEU A 207 -18.01 26.86 -10.85
N TYR A 208 -17.66 25.78 -11.54
CA TYR A 208 -16.30 25.39 -11.89
C TYR A 208 -16.07 25.20 -13.40
N SER A 209 -16.92 25.79 -14.25
CA SER A 209 -16.87 25.68 -15.72
C SER A 209 -15.72 26.38 -16.43
N ASP A 210 -15.02 27.26 -15.71
CA ASP A 210 -13.89 28.05 -16.23
C ASP A 210 -12.54 27.58 -15.64
N LEU A 211 -12.52 26.40 -15.01
CA LEU A 211 -11.30 25.80 -14.48
C LEU A 211 -10.85 24.67 -15.41
N VAL A 212 -9.59 24.26 -15.25
CA VAL A 212 -8.99 23.17 -16.02
C VAL A 212 -8.65 22.07 -15.02
N TRP A 213 -9.47 21.03 -14.95
CA TRP A 213 -9.34 19.85 -14.11
C TRP A 213 -8.46 18.82 -14.82
N PHE A 214 -7.46 18.29 -14.12
CA PHE A 214 -6.61 17.21 -14.64
C PHE A 214 -7.02 15.85 -14.11
N ASP A 215 -7.33 15.79 -12.81
CA ASP A 215 -7.66 14.55 -12.12
C ASP A 215 -8.53 14.82 -10.90
N ILE A 216 -9.27 13.80 -10.47
CA ILE A 216 -10.20 13.84 -9.34
C ILE A 216 -10.19 12.52 -8.56
N ALA A 217 -10.33 12.64 -7.23
CA ALA A 217 -10.48 11.51 -6.32
C ALA A 217 -11.50 11.83 -5.22
N ALA A 218 -12.08 10.81 -4.61
CA ALA A 218 -13.04 10.93 -3.52
C ALA A 218 -12.39 10.54 -2.18
N GLY A 219 -12.74 11.23 -1.09
CA GLY A 219 -12.29 10.88 0.26
C GLY A 219 -13.02 11.68 1.34
N ASP A 220 -13.04 11.18 2.57
CA ASP A 220 -13.59 11.89 3.73
C ASP A 220 -12.50 12.77 4.38
N PHE A 221 -12.37 14.03 3.96
CA PHE A 221 -11.32 14.94 4.43
C PHE A 221 -11.73 15.75 5.67
N VAL A 222 -12.98 15.62 6.15
CA VAL A 222 -13.53 16.42 7.24
C VAL A 222 -14.43 15.60 8.16
N THR A 223 -13.89 15.17 9.30
CA THR A 223 -14.55 14.35 10.34
C THR A 223 -15.74 15.00 11.09
N THR A 224 -16.30 16.11 10.61
CA THR A 224 -17.42 16.77 11.29
C THR A 224 -18.71 15.96 11.17
N ASN A 225 -19.03 15.12 12.16
CA ASN A 225 -20.34 14.53 12.52
C ASN A 225 -21.37 14.21 11.40
N GLY A 226 -20.90 13.90 10.20
CA GLY A 226 -21.75 13.53 9.07
C GLY A 226 -20.86 12.98 7.98
N SER A 227 -21.04 11.69 7.70
CA SER A 227 -20.39 10.89 6.66
C SER A 227 -20.62 11.51 5.29
N LYS A 228 -19.88 12.55 4.94
CA LYS A 228 -20.02 13.22 3.65
C LYS A 228 -18.69 13.12 2.95
N VAL A 229 -18.64 12.27 1.94
CA VAL A 229 -17.48 12.17 1.07
C VAL A 229 -17.29 13.50 0.34
N GLU A 230 -16.04 13.90 0.22
CA GLU A 230 -15.63 15.10 -0.47
C GLU A 230 -14.81 14.74 -1.70
N LEU A 231 -14.79 15.66 -2.65
CA LEU A 231 -14.08 15.53 -3.91
C LEU A 231 -12.79 16.34 -3.83
N VAL A 232 -11.65 15.72 -4.07
CA VAL A 232 -10.42 16.44 -4.36
C VAL A 232 -10.20 16.47 -5.86
N GLY A 233 -9.79 17.62 -6.40
CA GLY A 233 -9.45 17.72 -7.81
C GLY A 233 -8.32 18.68 -8.09
N SER A 234 -7.54 18.35 -9.11
CA SER A 234 -6.38 19.12 -9.52
C SER A 234 -6.68 20.10 -10.63
N GLN A 235 -6.15 21.34 -10.51
CA GLN A 235 -6.41 22.40 -11.48
C GLN A 235 -5.17 23.08 -12.06
N ASN A 236 -5.19 23.44 -13.35
CA ASN A 236 -4.11 24.19 -14.02
C ASN A 236 -3.84 25.59 -13.43
N VAL A 237 -4.75 26.14 -12.63
CA VAL A 237 -4.65 27.52 -12.11
C VAL A 237 -3.86 27.67 -10.80
N ASN A 238 -2.88 26.78 -10.58
CA ASN A 238 -1.91 26.72 -9.45
C ASN A 238 -2.38 26.00 -8.17
N ASN A 239 -3.51 25.29 -8.17
CA ASN A 239 -4.08 24.77 -6.93
C ASN A 239 -4.75 23.40 -7.12
N ILE A 240 -4.64 22.55 -6.10
CA ILE A 240 -5.64 21.51 -5.77
C ILE A 240 -6.78 22.15 -5.00
N ARG A 241 -7.99 21.66 -5.21
CA ARG A 241 -9.17 22.01 -4.41
C ARG A 241 -9.81 20.77 -3.82
N VAL A 242 -10.19 20.86 -2.56
CA VAL A 242 -11.17 19.94 -1.96
C VAL A 242 -12.52 20.63 -1.92
N LEU A 243 -13.51 19.94 -2.46
CA LEU A 243 -14.88 20.41 -2.60
C LEU A 243 -15.82 19.50 -1.82
N LYS A 244 -16.80 20.08 -1.16
CA LYS A 244 -17.87 19.37 -0.46
C LYS A 244 -19.19 19.63 -1.16
N TRP A 245 -19.97 18.57 -1.40
CA TRP A 245 -21.35 18.72 -1.85
C TRP A 245 -22.26 19.10 -0.67
N GLY A 246 -23.07 20.14 -0.85
CA GLY A 246 -24.06 20.52 0.14
C GLY A 246 -24.94 21.68 -0.30
N ASN A 247 -26.22 21.61 0.06
CA ASN A 247 -27.27 22.52 -0.43
C ASN A 247 -27.38 22.49 -1.98
N LYS A 248 -27.31 21.29 -2.58
CA LYS A 248 -27.42 21.05 -4.04
C LYS A 248 -26.36 21.78 -4.88
N LYS A 249 -25.17 21.98 -4.31
CA LYS A 249 -24.03 22.61 -4.99
C LYS A 249 -22.72 22.18 -4.34
N LEU A 250 -21.64 22.23 -5.12
CA LEU A 250 -20.28 22.12 -4.64
C LEU A 250 -19.83 23.42 -3.93
N LYS A 251 -19.02 23.27 -2.88
CA LYS A 251 -18.38 24.37 -2.16
C LYS A 251 -16.92 24.04 -1.89
N ASP A 252 -16.04 25.03 -2.07
CA ASP A 252 -14.65 24.91 -1.65
C ASP A 252 -14.58 24.67 -0.13
N VAL A 253 -13.86 23.62 0.26
CA VAL A 253 -13.46 23.36 1.65
C VAL A 253 -12.11 24.01 1.90
N TRP A 254 -11.13 23.65 1.07
CA TRP A 254 -9.78 24.20 1.11
C TRP A 254 -9.07 24.02 -0.23
N SER A 255 -7.93 24.70 -0.40
CA SER A 255 -7.09 24.58 -1.59
C SER A 255 -5.61 24.63 -1.22
N VAL A 256 -4.76 23.91 -1.94
CA VAL A 256 -3.30 23.90 -1.76
C VAL A 256 -2.61 24.09 -3.10
N GLY A 257 -1.61 24.96 -3.13
CA GLY A 257 -0.74 25.13 -4.29
C GLY A 257 0.60 24.43 -4.06
N PRO A 258 1.35 24.13 -5.14
CA PRO A 258 1.07 24.46 -6.54
C PRO A 258 0.05 23.51 -7.21
N ALA A 259 -0.20 23.66 -8.51
CA ALA A 259 -1.01 22.73 -9.29
C ALA A 259 -0.32 21.37 -9.43
N PHE A 260 -1.09 20.29 -9.42
CA PHE A 260 -0.60 18.93 -9.69
C PHE A 260 -1.30 18.30 -10.91
N GLU A 261 -0.92 17.10 -11.32
CA GLU A 261 -1.55 16.40 -12.44
C GLU A 261 -2.42 15.24 -11.96
N PHE A 262 -1.96 14.52 -10.94
CA PHE A 262 -2.64 13.35 -10.38
C PHE A 262 -2.91 13.52 -8.90
N VAL A 263 -4.03 12.98 -8.42
CA VAL A 263 -4.42 13.01 -7.02
C VAL A 263 -4.93 11.65 -6.56
N ALA A 264 -4.54 11.25 -5.35
CA ALA A 264 -5.13 10.10 -4.67
C ALA A 264 -5.50 10.49 -3.24
N ALA A 265 -6.58 9.90 -2.73
CA ALA A 265 -7.10 10.14 -1.40
C ALA A 265 -7.06 8.85 -0.58
N ALA A 266 -6.51 8.91 0.63
CA ALA A 266 -6.43 7.78 1.55
C ALA A 266 -6.11 8.26 2.98
N ASP A 267 -6.34 7.42 3.99
CA ASP A 267 -5.93 7.71 5.37
C ASP A 267 -4.43 7.39 5.57
N PHE A 268 -3.58 8.23 4.99
CA PHE A 268 -2.11 8.08 5.04
C PHE A 268 -1.55 8.14 6.48
N ARG A 269 -2.33 8.64 7.45
CA ARG A 269 -1.85 8.89 8.82
C ARG A 269 -2.55 8.02 9.88
N GLY A 270 -3.57 7.26 9.51
CA GLY A 270 -4.33 6.44 10.44
C GLY A 270 -5.17 7.26 11.42
N GLU A 271 -5.62 8.45 11.00
CA GLU A 271 -6.36 9.39 11.87
C GLU A 271 -7.88 9.27 11.68
N GLY A 272 -8.34 8.42 10.76
CA GLY A 272 -9.75 8.17 10.47
C GLY A 272 -10.37 9.13 9.44
N ASP A 273 -9.60 10.12 8.97
CA ASP A 273 -9.91 10.96 7.81
C ASP A 273 -8.96 10.67 6.65
N ALA A 274 -9.43 10.90 5.44
CA ALA A 274 -8.60 10.93 4.26
C ALA A 274 -7.69 12.16 4.25
N GLN A 275 -6.49 11.97 3.72
CA GLN A 275 -5.61 13.04 3.26
C GLN A 275 -5.34 12.86 1.76
N VAL A 276 -4.64 13.81 1.15
CA VAL A 276 -4.36 13.79 -0.29
C VAL A 276 -2.87 13.59 -0.56
N ALA A 277 -2.57 12.70 -1.51
CA ALA A 277 -1.30 12.64 -2.23
C ALA A 277 -1.47 13.31 -3.59
N MET A 278 -0.49 14.11 -4.01
CA MET A 278 -0.58 14.94 -5.21
C MET A 278 0.72 14.84 -6.01
N LEU A 279 0.66 14.45 -7.28
CA LEU A 279 1.83 14.20 -8.14
C LEU A 279 1.80 15.08 -9.40
N ARG A 280 2.95 15.58 -9.83
CA ARG A 280 3.09 16.37 -11.06
C ARG A 280 4.40 16.14 -11.81
N ASN A 281 4.35 16.31 -13.14
CA ASN A 281 5.49 16.14 -14.01
C ASN A 281 6.31 17.42 -14.14
N VAL A 282 7.24 17.63 -13.21
CA VAL A 282 8.13 18.80 -13.23
C VAL A 282 9.60 18.38 -13.22
N SER A 283 10.41 19.07 -14.02
CA SER A 283 11.87 18.87 -14.06
C SER A 283 12.59 19.41 -12.82
N SER A 284 11.94 20.31 -12.06
CA SER A 284 12.47 20.93 -10.85
C SER A 284 11.36 21.38 -9.91
N GLY A 285 11.65 21.45 -8.61
CA GLY A 285 10.69 21.79 -7.56
C GLY A 285 9.97 20.56 -7.00
N VAL A 286 8.94 20.81 -6.19
CA VAL A 286 8.12 19.76 -5.57
C VAL A 286 7.44 18.95 -6.66
N SER A 287 7.61 17.63 -6.70
CA SER A 287 6.96 16.72 -7.66
C SER A 287 5.84 15.92 -7.01
N LEU A 288 6.01 15.48 -5.77
CA LEU A 288 5.01 14.77 -4.98
C LEU A 288 4.81 15.48 -3.64
N GLN A 289 3.57 15.64 -3.22
CA GLN A 289 3.24 16.30 -1.96
C GLN A 289 2.07 15.60 -1.27
N PHE A 290 2.16 15.50 0.05
CA PHE A 290 1.09 15.01 0.89
C PHE A 290 0.56 16.13 1.77
N ALA A 291 -0.75 16.32 1.76
CA ALA A 291 -1.41 17.42 2.45
C ALA A 291 -2.72 17.00 3.09
N ARG A 292 -3.10 17.71 4.16
CA ARG A 292 -4.34 17.48 4.88
C ARG A 292 -5.12 18.76 5.08
N SER A 293 -6.41 18.59 5.34
CA SER A 293 -7.27 19.65 5.85
C SER A 293 -6.71 20.19 7.18
N GLY A 294 -6.85 21.50 7.39
CA GLY A 294 -6.53 22.14 8.66
C GLY A 294 -7.57 23.22 8.96
N ASN A 295 -7.76 23.56 10.24
CA ASN A 295 -8.79 24.50 10.75
C ASN A 295 -8.76 25.93 10.16
N SER A 296 -7.90 26.23 9.19
CA SER A 296 -7.84 27.52 8.47
C SER A 296 -6.81 27.56 7.33
N ASN A 297 -5.88 26.60 7.25
CA ASN A 297 -4.88 26.51 6.19
C ASN A 297 -4.53 25.05 5.91
N VAL A 298 -4.38 24.70 4.63
CA VAL A 298 -3.81 23.42 4.22
C VAL A 298 -2.35 23.37 4.63
N LYS A 299 -1.94 22.26 5.24
CA LYS A 299 -0.55 22.06 5.64
C LYS A 299 -0.02 20.81 4.94
N PRO A 300 0.78 20.98 3.87
CA PRO A 300 1.67 19.91 3.45
C PRO A 300 2.54 19.47 4.62
N TRP A 301 2.62 18.17 4.88
CA TRP A 301 3.56 17.65 5.88
C TRP A 301 4.76 16.97 5.24
N ALA A 302 4.58 16.44 4.02
CA ALA A 302 5.64 15.85 3.21
C ALA A 302 5.64 16.46 1.81
N SER A 303 6.83 16.76 1.28
CA SER A 303 7.02 17.30 -0.07
C SER A 303 8.33 16.79 -0.62
N ILE A 304 8.25 16.07 -1.73
CA ILE A 304 9.38 15.43 -2.39
C ILE A 304 9.65 16.20 -3.68
N SER A 305 10.90 16.61 -3.87
CA SER A 305 11.33 17.35 -5.06
C SER A 305 12.24 16.49 -5.94
N GLY A 306 12.33 16.83 -7.22
CA GLY A 306 13.33 16.21 -8.11
C GLY A 306 13.00 14.79 -8.60
N LEU A 307 11.72 14.38 -8.59
CA LEU A 307 11.30 13.11 -9.20
C LEU A 307 11.37 13.11 -10.74
N GLY A 308 11.60 14.29 -11.33
CA GLY A 308 11.60 14.51 -12.77
C GLY A 308 10.21 14.38 -13.39
N THR A 309 10.19 14.19 -14.71
CA THR A 309 8.98 14.04 -15.52
C THR A 309 8.75 12.58 -15.94
N GLY A 310 7.63 12.31 -16.62
CA GLY A 310 7.29 11.00 -17.18
C GLY A 310 6.48 10.08 -16.25
N TRP A 311 5.96 10.63 -15.15
CA TRP A 311 4.96 9.98 -14.32
C TRP A 311 3.62 9.95 -15.04
N LEU A 312 2.93 8.81 -14.94
CA LEU A 312 1.71 8.53 -15.68
C LEU A 312 0.49 8.44 -14.77
N ASN A 313 0.66 8.13 -13.47
CA ASN A 313 -0.45 8.00 -12.53
C ASN A 313 0.00 7.97 -11.06
N LEU A 314 -0.97 8.07 -10.15
CA LEU A 314 -0.86 8.00 -8.70
C LEU A 314 -2.05 7.21 -8.12
N ALA A 315 -1.79 6.25 -7.24
CA ALA A 315 -2.80 5.54 -6.47
C ALA A 315 -2.38 5.44 -4.99
N ALA A 316 -3.30 4.99 -4.14
CA ALA A 316 -3.06 4.79 -2.72
C ALA A 316 -3.82 3.57 -2.20
N GLY A 317 -3.28 2.90 -1.18
CA GLY A 317 -3.84 1.69 -0.58
C GLY A 317 -2.98 1.18 0.58
N ASN A 318 -3.31 0.02 1.14
CA ASN A 318 -2.61 -0.65 2.24
C ASN A 318 -1.52 -1.59 1.75
N LEU A 319 -0.34 -1.08 1.45
CA LEU A 319 0.77 -1.85 0.85
C LEU A 319 1.76 -2.37 1.89
N ASP A 320 1.34 -2.48 3.15
CA ASP A 320 2.15 -3.12 4.18
C ASP A 320 1.29 -3.77 5.27
N THR A 321 1.96 -4.34 6.27
CA THR A 321 1.29 -5.01 7.39
C THR A 321 0.62 -4.06 8.39
N GLU A 322 0.89 -2.75 8.32
CA GLU A 322 0.28 -1.73 9.17
C GLU A 322 -1.11 -1.33 8.63
N LYS A 323 -2.13 -2.16 8.88
CA LYS A 323 -3.52 -1.98 8.39
C LYS A 323 -4.16 -0.59 8.55
N VAL A 324 -3.62 0.22 9.45
CA VAL A 324 -4.20 1.51 9.87
C VAL A 324 -3.76 2.65 8.96
N LYS A 325 -2.56 2.58 8.38
CA LYS A 325 -2.05 3.64 7.50
C LYS A 325 -2.18 3.20 6.05
N LYS A 326 -1.93 4.15 5.15
CA LYS A 326 -1.99 3.92 3.71
C LYS A 326 -0.73 4.47 3.07
N GLU A 327 -0.37 3.85 1.97
CA GLU A 327 0.82 4.10 1.18
C GLU A 327 0.41 4.74 -0.15
N ALA A 328 1.38 5.31 -0.87
CA ALA A 328 1.16 5.86 -2.19
C ALA A 328 2.01 5.14 -3.23
N VAL A 329 1.44 4.93 -4.41
CA VAL A 329 2.12 4.32 -5.57
C VAL A 329 2.11 5.29 -6.72
N ILE A 330 3.27 5.51 -7.32
CA ILE A 330 3.39 6.30 -8.54
C ILE A 330 4.06 5.47 -9.63
N ILE A 331 3.67 5.72 -10.87
CA ILE A 331 4.07 4.87 -12.01
C ILE A 331 4.63 5.72 -13.17
N LYS A 332 5.69 5.23 -13.81
CA LYS A 332 6.19 5.64 -15.12
C LYS A 332 6.09 4.45 -16.08
N SER A 333 6.35 4.70 -17.36
CA SER A 333 6.47 3.64 -18.38
C SER A 333 7.45 2.51 -18.03
N ASN A 334 8.38 2.74 -17.10
CA ASN A 334 9.45 1.81 -16.74
C ASN A 334 9.77 1.75 -15.23
N LEU A 335 8.91 2.29 -14.37
CA LEU A 335 9.16 2.37 -12.93
C LEU A 335 7.84 2.36 -12.19
N ILE A 336 7.73 1.51 -11.17
CA ILE A 336 6.72 1.63 -10.11
C ILE A 336 7.48 2.07 -8.85
N ARG A 337 7.01 3.11 -8.18
CA ARG A 337 7.58 3.56 -6.91
C ARG A 337 6.51 3.55 -5.83
N VAL A 338 6.80 2.86 -4.74
CA VAL A 338 5.91 2.75 -3.56
C VAL A 338 6.48 3.58 -2.43
N TYR A 339 5.66 4.42 -1.80
CA TYR A 339 6.00 5.17 -0.60
C TYR A 339 5.37 4.48 0.60
N LEU A 340 6.17 3.74 1.37
CA LEU A 340 5.70 2.87 2.44
C LEU A 340 5.35 3.62 3.74
N GLN A 341 5.99 4.77 3.99
CA GLN A 341 5.70 5.55 5.20
C GLN A 341 5.63 7.05 4.92
N PRO A 342 4.70 7.52 4.06
CA PRO A 342 4.57 8.93 3.71
C PRO A 342 4.31 9.86 4.91
N GLN A 343 3.82 9.31 6.03
CA GLN A 343 3.60 10.00 7.31
C GLN A 343 4.87 10.34 8.09
N ASN A 344 5.97 9.60 7.89
CA ASN A 344 7.16 9.67 8.76
C ASN A 344 8.18 10.72 8.31
N GLY A 345 8.16 11.15 7.05
CA GLY A 345 9.19 12.03 6.50
C GLY A 345 8.87 13.53 6.62
N GLN A 346 9.79 14.32 7.20
CA GLN A 346 9.97 15.70 6.74
C GLN A 346 10.70 15.62 5.40
N ASN A 347 10.02 15.93 4.29
CA ASN A 347 10.45 15.77 2.88
C ASN A 347 10.18 14.41 2.20
N GLY A 348 9.53 13.45 2.89
CA GLY A 348 9.04 12.20 2.24
C GLY A 348 10.11 11.27 1.67
N GLU A 349 11.38 11.38 2.09
CA GLU A 349 12.52 10.66 1.49
C GLU A 349 12.84 9.30 2.14
N ASP A 350 12.27 8.95 3.29
CA ASP A 350 12.92 7.93 4.14
C ASP A 350 12.48 6.46 3.92
N THR A 351 11.39 6.17 3.17
CA THR A 351 11.04 4.78 2.82
C THR A 351 10.25 4.71 1.50
N TYR A 352 10.96 4.60 0.39
CA TYR A 352 10.34 4.21 -0.88
C TYR A 352 11.00 2.97 -1.47
N LEU A 353 10.21 2.21 -2.21
CA LEU A 353 10.65 1.04 -2.96
C LEU A 353 10.58 1.38 -4.46
N ASP A 354 11.72 1.28 -5.14
CA ASP A 354 11.84 1.55 -6.58
C ASP A 354 11.87 0.25 -7.38
N CYS A 355 10.75 -0.07 -8.00
CA CYS A 355 10.60 -1.28 -8.77
C CYS A 355 10.82 -0.94 -10.25
N ASN A 356 11.99 -1.25 -10.82
CA ASN A 356 12.28 -1.00 -12.25
C ASN A 356 13.14 -2.07 -12.95
N THR A 357 13.96 -2.82 -12.21
CA THR A 357 14.82 -3.88 -12.76
C THR A 357 14.67 -5.17 -11.95
N VAL A 358 15.01 -6.29 -12.59
CA VAL A 358 15.15 -7.59 -11.92
C VAL A 358 16.08 -7.45 -10.71
N GLY A 359 15.62 -7.88 -9.54
CA GLY A 359 16.38 -7.84 -8.29
C GLY A 359 16.35 -6.52 -7.50
N ASN A 360 15.69 -5.48 -8.01
CA ASN A 360 15.40 -4.28 -7.22
C ASN A 360 14.09 -4.44 -6.43
N CYS A 361 13.06 -5.07 -7.03
CA CYS A 361 11.82 -5.51 -6.36
C CYS A 361 11.11 -6.64 -7.13
N PHE A 362 11.18 -6.63 -8.46
CA PHE A 362 10.63 -7.69 -9.30
C PHE A 362 11.58 -8.87 -9.38
N GLU A 363 11.20 -10.01 -8.80
CA GLU A 363 12.06 -11.20 -8.80
C GLU A 363 12.33 -11.74 -10.22
N ASN A 364 11.52 -11.40 -11.24
CA ASN A 364 11.67 -11.98 -12.59
C ASN A 364 11.16 -11.09 -13.75
N PHE A 365 10.96 -9.78 -13.55
CA PHE A 365 10.38 -8.90 -14.59
C PHE A 365 11.15 -7.60 -14.75
N ASP A 366 11.52 -7.26 -15.98
CA ASP A 366 12.11 -5.98 -16.36
C ASP A 366 11.01 -5.06 -16.88
N LEU A 367 10.78 -3.93 -16.19
CA LEU A 367 9.74 -2.97 -16.56
C LEU A 367 10.12 -2.07 -17.74
N SER A 368 11.31 -2.19 -18.33
CA SER A 368 11.85 -1.24 -19.32
C SER A 368 10.89 -0.87 -20.48
N GLY A 369 10.11 0.20 -20.29
CA GLY A 369 9.16 0.75 -21.28
C GLY A 369 7.84 -0.02 -21.43
N GLN A 370 7.48 -0.84 -20.44
CA GLN A 370 6.39 -1.80 -20.55
C GLN A 370 5.08 -1.41 -19.86
N LEU A 371 4.94 -0.23 -19.27
CA LEU A 371 3.72 0.17 -18.57
C LEU A 371 2.92 1.24 -19.33
N ASN A 372 1.61 1.05 -19.47
CA ASN A 372 0.75 1.98 -20.22
C ASN A 372 0.27 3.19 -19.38
N GLY A 373 0.48 3.16 -18.06
CA GLY A 373 0.08 4.21 -17.12
C GLY A 373 -1.15 3.89 -16.26
N GLU A 374 -1.87 2.81 -16.55
CA GLU A 374 -2.99 2.38 -15.71
C GLU A 374 -2.48 1.72 -14.42
N LEU A 375 -3.13 2.08 -13.31
CA LEU A 375 -2.73 1.73 -11.96
C LEU A 375 -3.95 1.61 -11.07
N ALA A 376 -4.05 0.50 -10.35
CA ALA A 376 -4.99 0.28 -9.26
C ALA A 376 -4.27 -0.38 -8.08
N VAL A 377 -4.87 -0.28 -6.90
CA VAL A 377 -4.37 -0.90 -5.67
C VAL A 377 -5.56 -1.54 -4.97
N GLY A 378 -5.43 -2.80 -4.57
CA GLY A 378 -6.50 -3.52 -3.88
C GLY A 378 -6.05 -4.88 -3.37
N ASP A 379 -6.64 -5.32 -2.26
CA ASP A 379 -6.41 -6.62 -1.64
C ASP A 379 -7.05 -7.73 -2.49
N LEU A 380 -6.24 -8.40 -3.31
CA LEU A 380 -6.69 -9.47 -4.19
C LEU A 380 -6.80 -10.82 -3.45
N GLY A 381 -6.73 -10.79 -2.12
CA GLY A 381 -6.83 -11.97 -1.28
C GLY A 381 -5.66 -12.92 -1.41
N ILE A 382 -4.63 -12.60 -2.21
CA ILE A 382 -3.53 -13.52 -2.46
C ILE A 382 -2.76 -13.70 -1.16
N ASN A 383 -3.18 -14.70 -0.37
CA ASN A 383 -2.67 -14.99 0.95
C ASN A 383 -1.18 -15.16 0.80
N PHE A 384 -0.45 -14.13 1.22
CA PHE A 384 0.95 -14.29 1.40
C PHE A 384 1.05 -15.35 2.50
N LYS A 385 1.74 -16.45 2.21
CA LYS A 385 2.60 -16.98 3.27
C LYS A 385 3.55 -15.84 3.58
N THR A 386 3.09 -14.92 4.42
CA THR A 386 3.93 -14.03 5.18
C THR A 386 4.84 -15.01 5.87
N VAL A 387 6.03 -15.21 5.27
CA VAL A 387 7.07 -16.01 5.88
C VAL A 387 7.35 -15.25 7.15
N THR A 388 6.70 -15.71 8.23
CA THR A 388 6.89 -15.10 9.52
C THR A 388 8.36 -15.37 9.79
N PRO A 389 9.19 -14.33 9.99
CA PRO A 389 10.60 -14.55 10.17
C PRO A 389 10.82 -15.51 11.32
N TYR A 390 12.00 -16.09 11.39
CA TYR A 390 12.34 -16.99 12.49
C TYR A 390 11.91 -16.41 13.84
N GLU A 391 11.46 -17.27 14.74
CA GLU A 391 11.36 -16.90 16.13
C GLU A 391 12.67 -17.26 16.82
N VAL A 392 13.27 -16.30 17.52
CA VAL A 392 14.40 -16.54 18.40
C VAL A 392 13.89 -16.51 19.82
N THR A 393 14.11 -17.59 20.57
CA THR A 393 13.71 -17.67 21.98
C THR A 393 14.83 -18.27 22.83
N PRO A 394 15.11 -17.72 24.01
CA PRO A 394 14.59 -16.45 24.54
C PRO A 394 15.21 -15.23 23.82
N THR A 395 14.59 -14.05 23.96
CA THR A 395 15.11 -12.77 23.42
C THR A 395 16.08 -12.04 24.36
N LEU A 396 16.22 -12.52 25.60
CA LEU A 396 17.17 -12.01 26.58
C LEU A 396 17.86 -13.18 27.29
N LEU A 397 19.18 -13.17 27.26
CA LEU A 397 20.06 -14.05 28.03
C LEU A 397 20.77 -13.22 29.08
N ALA A 398 20.49 -13.48 30.36
CA ALA A 398 21.02 -12.67 31.46
C ALA A 398 21.63 -13.54 32.57
N HIS A 399 22.88 -13.26 32.94
CA HIS A 399 23.60 -13.94 34.02
C HIS A 399 24.23 -12.97 35.01
N THR A 400 24.35 -13.41 36.26
CA THR A 400 25.19 -12.76 37.27
C THR A 400 26.28 -13.72 37.70
N VAL A 401 27.54 -13.31 37.57
CA VAL A 401 28.70 -14.15 37.88
C VAL A 401 29.72 -13.44 38.75
N SER A 402 30.52 -14.23 39.48
CA SER A 402 31.71 -13.72 40.16
C SER A 402 32.88 -13.62 39.16
N GLN A 403 33.83 -12.72 39.42
CA GLN A 403 35.05 -12.54 38.61
C GLN A 403 35.88 -13.82 38.38
N SER A 404 35.68 -14.87 39.18
CA SER A 404 36.42 -16.13 39.09
C SER A 404 35.57 -17.32 38.63
N SER A 405 34.30 -17.11 38.28
CA SER A 405 33.39 -18.16 37.86
C SER A 405 33.32 -18.25 36.34
N THR A 406 33.32 -19.47 35.81
CA THR A 406 32.88 -19.71 34.43
C THR A 406 31.39 -19.41 34.33
N VAL A 407 30.99 -18.58 33.37
CA VAL A 407 29.57 -18.32 33.09
C VAL A 407 29.02 -19.56 32.37
N PRO A 408 27.89 -20.15 32.84
CA PRO A 408 27.25 -21.27 32.15
C PRO A 408 26.85 -20.90 30.72
N SER A 409 26.93 -21.85 29.78
CA SER A 409 26.40 -21.65 28.42
C SER A 409 24.87 -21.58 28.44
N ASP A 410 24.31 -20.77 27.55
CA ASP A 410 22.87 -20.71 27.29
C ASP A 410 22.52 -21.29 25.93
N THR A 411 21.22 -21.47 25.71
CA THR A 411 20.68 -21.99 24.45
C THR A 411 19.67 -21.01 23.89
N LEU A 412 19.89 -20.63 22.63
CA LEU A 412 18.91 -19.96 21.78
C LEU A 412 18.25 -21.00 20.87
N TYR A 413 16.94 -20.95 20.80
CA TYR A 413 16.16 -21.72 19.84
C TYR A 413 15.81 -20.82 18.66
N ILE A 414 16.06 -21.33 17.46
CA ILE A 414 15.75 -20.66 16.19
C ILE A 414 14.68 -21.49 15.52
N TYR A 415 13.45 -21.00 15.52
CA TYR A 415 12.31 -21.69 14.92
C TYR A 415 12.03 -21.13 13.54
N GLY A 416 11.70 -22.01 12.59
CA GLY A 416 11.03 -21.64 11.35
C GLY A 416 9.52 -21.71 11.57
N GLU A 417 8.75 -21.05 10.72
CA GLU A 417 7.30 -21.18 10.76
C GLU A 417 6.88 -22.65 10.53
N GLN A 418 5.92 -23.15 11.31
CA GLN A 418 5.41 -24.52 11.16
C GLN A 418 4.72 -24.77 9.81
N SER A 419 4.25 -23.72 9.12
CA SER A 419 3.37 -23.83 7.94
C SER A 419 4.11 -24.06 6.62
N ILE A 420 5.42 -23.79 6.55
CA ILE A 420 6.16 -23.82 5.27
C ILE A 420 6.62 -25.24 4.91
N GLY A 421 6.79 -26.14 5.89
CA GLY A 421 7.29 -27.50 5.68
C GLY A 421 8.71 -27.58 5.11
N VAL A 422 9.36 -26.44 4.85
CA VAL A 422 10.71 -26.32 4.28
C VAL A 422 11.61 -25.63 5.31
N PRO A 423 12.73 -26.27 5.71
CA PRO A 423 13.76 -25.65 6.54
C PRO A 423 14.31 -24.38 5.88
N LEU A 424 14.45 -23.31 6.64
CA LEU A 424 15.03 -22.05 6.17
C LEU A 424 16.49 -21.93 6.66
N HIS A 425 17.40 -21.47 5.80
CA HIS A 425 18.78 -21.20 6.19
C HIS A 425 18.91 -19.84 6.88
N TRP A 426 19.74 -19.79 7.93
CA TRP A 426 19.98 -18.60 8.74
C TRP A 426 21.47 -18.36 8.96
N GLY A 427 21.82 -17.11 9.27
CA GLY A 427 23.14 -16.67 9.73
C GLY A 427 23.07 -15.99 11.11
N ALA A 428 24.12 -16.09 11.92
CA ALA A 428 24.19 -15.47 13.24
C ALA A 428 25.56 -14.88 13.59
N VAL A 429 25.57 -13.75 14.31
CA VAL A 429 26.79 -13.10 14.83
C VAL A 429 26.52 -12.42 16.17
N ALA A 430 27.50 -12.48 17.09
CA ALA A 430 27.46 -11.74 18.35
C ALA A 430 28.20 -10.40 18.20
N LEU A 431 27.48 -9.29 18.31
CA LEU A 431 28.01 -7.93 18.21
C LEU A 431 28.21 -7.33 19.60
N SER A 432 29.27 -6.53 19.78
CA SER A 432 29.40 -5.70 20.97
C SER A 432 28.25 -4.66 21.02
N ASP A 433 27.91 -4.14 22.20
CA ASP A 433 26.90 -3.07 22.35
C ASP A 433 27.20 -1.83 21.48
N VAL A 434 28.48 -1.51 21.29
CA VAL A 434 28.91 -0.41 20.40
C VAL A 434 28.67 -0.79 18.93
N SER A 435 29.09 -1.99 18.52
CA SER A 435 28.88 -2.52 17.16
C SER A 435 27.41 -2.61 16.80
N ALA A 436 26.56 -3.05 17.72
CA ALA A 436 25.11 -3.17 17.52
C ALA A 436 24.44 -1.81 17.33
N ARG A 437 24.80 -0.81 18.15
CA ARG A 437 24.33 0.57 17.95
C ARG A 437 24.84 1.18 16.64
N GLN A 438 26.09 0.91 16.28
CA GLN A 438 26.65 1.36 15.00
C GLN A 438 25.90 0.73 13.81
N LEU A 439 25.61 -0.58 13.88
CA LEU A 439 24.80 -1.25 12.87
C LEU A 439 23.42 -0.58 12.76
N GLN A 440 22.72 -0.38 13.89
CA GLN A 440 21.42 0.30 13.90
C GLN A 440 21.47 1.70 13.28
N GLN A 441 22.56 2.46 13.49
CA GLN A 441 22.74 3.75 12.85
C GLN A 441 23.00 3.61 11.35
N LEU A 442 23.87 2.68 10.94
CA LEU A 442 24.17 2.41 9.54
C LEU A 442 22.92 1.98 8.77
N THR A 443 22.12 1.06 9.31
CA THR A 443 20.88 0.60 8.66
C THR A 443 19.83 1.72 8.58
N ARG A 444 19.82 2.67 9.52
CA ARG A 444 18.96 3.87 9.43
C ARG A 444 19.45 4.87 8.38
N GLN A 445 20.75 5.00 8.20
CA GLN A 445 21.36 5.96 7.26
C GLN A 445 21.44 5.41 5.83
N HIS A 446 21.54 4.10 5.70
CA HIS A 446 21.80 3.38 4.47
C HIS A 446 20.88 2.14 4.42
N PRO A 447 19.65 2.28 3.91
CA PRO A 447 18.73 1.15 3.76
C PRO A 447 19.20 0.15 2.68
N ASP A 448 20.16 0.54 1.82
CA ASP A 448 20.80 -0.29 0.78
C ASP A 448 21.94 -1.17 1.30
N LEU A 449 22.13 -1.24 2.62
CA LEU A 449 23.29 -1.84 3.25
C LEU A 449 23.25 -3.37 3.16
N THR A 450 24.06 -3.95 2.28
CA THR A 450 24.26 -5.39 2.17
C THR A 450 25.13 -5.89 3.32
N LEU A 451 24.67 -6.92 4.03
CA LEU A 451 25.41 -7.57 5.10
C LEU A 451 25.97 -8.93 4.67
N SER A 452 27.18 -9.25 5.13
CA SER A 452 27.80 -10.57 4.93
C SER A 452 28.47 -11.04 6.21
N LEU A 453 28.25 -12.30 6.57
CA LEU A 453 29.10 -12.97 7.55
C LEU A 453 30.47 -13.20 6.95
N THR A 454 31.49 -12.89 7.73
CA THR A 454 32.85 -13.30 7.49
C THR A 454 33.35 -14.04 8.73
N PRO A 455 34.40 -14.87 8.61
CA PRO A 455 35.06 -15.48 9.77
C PRO A 455 35.51 -14.46 10.82
N ASP A 456 35.72 -13.21 10.40
CA ASP A 456 36.21 -12.13 11.23
C ASP A 456 35.08 -11.21 11.76
N GLY A 457 33.81 -11.49 11.43
CA GLY A 457 32.65 -10.74 11.94
C GLY A 457 31.62 -10.36 10.87
N LEU A 458 30.89 -9.27 11.13
CA LEU A 458 29.86 -8.78 10.22
C LEU A 458 30.45 -7.73 9.30
N SER A 459 30.59 -8.04 8.02
CA SER A 459 30.95 -7.07 6.99
C SER A 459 29.69 -6.42 6.43
N TYR A 460 29.81 -5.14 6.09
CA TYR A 460 28.74 -4.39 5.44
C TYR A 460 29.25 -3.66 4.20
N ARG A 461 28.37 -3.50 3.21
CA ARG A 461 28.60 -2.77 1.96
C ARG A 461 27.35 -1.95 1.63
N GLY A 462 27.50 -0.64 1.46
CA GLY A 462 26.38 0.27 1.18
C GLY A 462 26.72 1.70 1.63
N GLY A 463 25.93 2.70 1.21
CA GLY A 463 26.15 4.07 1.68
C GLY A 463 27.48 4.73 1.30
N GLY A 464 28.13 4.26 0.22
CA GLY A 464 29.42 4.78 -0.25
C GLY A 464 30.66 4.19 0.43
N GLY A 465 30.52 3.14 1.26
CA GLY A 465 31.63 2.49 1.94
C GLY A 465 31.50 0.98 2.13
N THR A 466 32.61 0.37 2.55
CA THR A 466 32.67 -1.01 3.06
C THR A 466 33.32 -0.98 4.44
N GLY A 467 32.79 -1.76 5.38
CA GLY A 467 33.37 -1.85 6.71
C GLY A 467 33.10 -3.19 7.37
N GLN A 468 33.67 -3.35 8.56
CA GLN A 468 33.54 -4.56 9.36
C GLN A 468 33.25 -4.16 10.81
N LEU A 469 32.20 -4.75 11.36
CA LEU A 469 31.80 -4.51 12.74
C LEU A 469 32.44 -5.58 13.64
N PRO A 470 33.18 -5.17 14.69
CA PRO A 470 33.86 -6.12 15.56
C PRO A 470 32.85 -6.95 16.34
N ILE A 471 33.14 -8.25 16.47
CA ILE A 471 32.35 -9.19 17.26
C ILE A 471 32.59 -9.00 18.77
N ALA A 472 31.62 -9.42 19.58
CA ALA A 472 31.81 -9.56 21.01
C ALA A 472 32.68 -10.79 21.30
N ASN A 473 33.99 -10.60 21.41
CA ASN A 473 34.99 -11.66 21.59
C ASN A 473 34.82 -12.54 22.86
N TRP A 474 33.99 -12.09 23.81
CA TRP A 474 33.62 -12.83 25.01
C TRP A 474 32.36 -13.69 24.85
N VAL A 475 31.65 -13.59 23.71
CA VAL A 475 30.52 -14.44 23.33
C VAL A 475 30.92 -15.33 22.16
N GLN A 476 30.77 -16.63 22.33
CA GLN A 476 31.02 -17.64 21.30
C GLN A 476 29.72 -18.33 20.94
N LEU A 477 29.51 -18.54 19.64
CA LEU A 477 28.35 -19.21 19.07
C LEU A 477 28.78 -20.60 18.59
N SER A 478 27.98 -21.63 18.89
CA SER A 478 28.26 -23.00 18.42
C SER A 478 28.18 -23.17 16.90
N ALA A 479 27.43 -22.29 16.22
CA ALA A 479 27.35 -22.21 14.77
C ALA A 479 27.09 -20.77 14.33
N TYR A 480 27.57 -20.40 13.13
CA TYR A 480 27.34 -19.10 12.51
C TYR A 480 26.30 -19.16 11.40
N THR A 481 25.95 -20.36 10.96
CA THR A 481 24.86 -20.63 10.01
C THR A 481 24.16 -21.93 10.39
N GLY A 482 22.93 -22.11 9.92
CA GLY A 482 22.20 -23.36 10.10
C GLY A 482 20.87 -23.36 9.37
N THR A 483 20.04 -24.38 9.62
CA THR A 483 18.68 -24.50 9.10
C THR A 483 17.67 -24.61 10.23
N THR A 484 16.48 -24.05 10.06
CA THR A 484 15.42 -24.15 11.07
C THR A 484 14.66 -25.48 11.02
N PRO A 485 14.15 -25.97 12.17
CA PRO A 485 14.43 -25.49 13.52
C PRO A 485 15.87 -25.83 13.94
N SER A 486 16.52 -24.94 14.67
CA SER A 486 17.88 -25.13 15.17
C SER A 486 18.05 -24.73 16.62
N THR A 487 19.13 -25.22 17.21
CA THR A 487 19.56 -24.91 18.56
C THR A 487 20.95 -24.29 18.48
N LEU A 488 21.07 -23.06 18.94
CA LEU A 488 22.31 -22.31 18.98
C LEU A 488 22.79 -22.19 20.42
N THR A 489 23.82 -22.96 20.79
CA THR A 489 24.48 -22.81 22.08
C THR A 489 25.34 -21.54 22.09
N VAL A 490 25.13 -20.71 23.10
CA VAL A 490 25.85 -19.47 23.40
C VAL A 490 26.80 -19.73 24.55
N THR A 491 28.10 -19.67 24.30
CA THR A 491 29.15 -19.87 25.31
C THR A 491 29.80 -18.54 25.66
N TYR A 492 30.08 -18.34 26.93
CA TYR A 492 30.66 -17.12 27.46
C TYR A 492 32.09 -17.40 27.89
N SER A 493 33.05 -16.67 27.32
CA SER A 493 34.44 -16.81 27.74
C SER A 493 34.80 -15.75 28.78
N GLY A 494 35.24 -16.20 29.96
CA GLY A 494 35.84 -15.32 30.96
C GLY A 494 37.28 -14.91 30.65
N THR A 495 37.88 -15.47 29.59
CA THR A 495 39.27 -15.21 29.20
C THR A 495 39.44 -15.07 27.69
N TYR A 496 40.20 -14.07 27.24
CA TYR A 496 40.58 -13.90 25.83
C TYR A 496 42.09 -13.85 25.75
N ALA A 497 42.69 -14.75 24.97
CA ALA A 497 44.13 -14.88 24.83
C ALA A 497 44.88 -15.00 26.19
N GLY A 498 44.25 -15.61 27.21
CA GLY A 498 44.85 -15.83 28.53
C GLY A 498 44.67 -14.70 29.56
N SER A 499 44.05 -13.58 29.19
CA SER A 499 43.70 -12.48 30.11
C SER A 499 42.23 -12.56 30.51
N LEU A 500 41.90 -12.23 31.77
CA LEU A 500 40.51 -12.11 32.24
C LEU A 500 39.80 -11.04 31.39
N LEU A 501 38.70 -11.43 30.73
CA LEU A 501 37.88 -10.53 29.90
C LEU A 501 36.91 -9.69 30.72
N PHE A 502 36.47 -10.22 31.86
CA PHE A 502 35.41 -9.63 32.65
C PHE A 502 35.99 -8.82 33.81
N GLU A 503 36.11 -7.52 33.60
CA GLU A 503 36.19 -6.57 34.71
C GLU A 503 34.84 -6.51 35.44
N ALA A 504 34.84 -6.06 36.71
CA ALA A 504 33.59 -5.84 37.43
C ALA A 504 32.73 -4.80 36.69
N GLY A 505 31.48 -5.15 36.41
CA GLY A 505 30.58 -4.30 35.63
C GLY A 505 29.56 -5.08 34.81
N ALA A 506 28.80 -4.35 34.00
CA ALA A 506 27.82 -4.92 33.08
C ALA A 506 28.44 -5.03 31.68
N HIS A 507 28.44 -6.25 31.14
CA HIS A 507 28.90 -6.54 29.79
C HIS A 507 27.69 -6.86 28.92
N LYS A 508 27.59 -6.17 27.77
CA LYS A 508 26.44 -6.25 26.87
C LYS A 508 26.87 -6.60 25.45
N ALA A 509 26.14 -7.54 24.86
CA ALA A 509 26.26 -7.92 23.45
C ALA A 509 24.86 -8.20 22.88
N THR A 510 24.75 -8.17 21.57
CA THR A 510 23.51 -8.53 20.86
C THR A 510 23.85 -9.63 19.86
N ILE A 511 23.17 -10.77 19.97
CA ILE A 511 23.23 -11.82 18.96
C ILE A 511 22.23 -11.47 17.88
N LEU A 512 22.72 -11.19 16.68
CA LEU A 512 21.91 -10.93 15.50
C LEU A 512 21.71 -12.23 14.74
N VAL A 513 20.47 -12.55 14.37
CA VAL A 513 20.09 -13.69 13.53
C VAL A 513 19.32 -13.18 12.31
N TRP A 514 19.64 -13.66 11.12
CA TRP A 514 18.96 -13.23 9.88
C TRP A 514 18.84 -14.33 8.83
N GLN A 515 18.04 -14.03 7.81
CA GLN A 515 17.69 -14.95 6.72
C GLN A 515 18.65 -14.87 5.57
N THR A 516 19.23 -16.00 5.15
CA THR A 516 20.14 -16.03 4.00
C THR A 516 19.45 -16.38 2.69
N ASP A 517 18.24 -16.94 2.76
CA ASP A 517 17.53 -17.46 1.58
C ASP A 517 16.60 -16.44 0.90
N LEU A 518 16.32 -15.31 1.55
CA LEU A 518 15.44 -14.27 1.02
C LEU A 518 16.18 -12.94 0.93
N PRO A 519 15.94 -12.15 -0.12
CA PRO A 519 16.57 -10.83 -0.30
C PRO A 519 16.05 -9.76 0.67
N SER A 520 15.08 -10.06 1.54
CA SER A 520 14.58 -9.12 2.55
C SER A 520 15.34 -9.26 3.88
N ASP A 521 16.11 -8.23 4.23
CA ASP A 521 16.86 -8.08 5.47
C ASP A 521 15.94 -7.95 6.71
N ARG A 522 15.34 -9.06 7.16
CA ARG A 522 14.54 -9.10 8.40
C ARG A 522 15.35 -9.76 9.53
N PHE A 523 15.81 -8.93 10.48
CA PHE A 523 16.61 -9.38 11.62
C PHE A 523 15.76 -9.84 12.81
N ARG A 524 16.34 -10.74 13.59
CA ARG A 524 15.95 -11.05 14.97
C ARG A 524 17.16 -10.92 15.86
N TYR A 525 16.91 -10.68 17.14
CA TYR A 525 17.99 -10.51 18.09
C TYR A 525 17.68 -11.17 19.43
N ALA A 526 18.76 -11.58 20.09
CA ALA A 526 18.77 -11.90 21.50
C ALA A 526 19.81 -11.02 22.19
N ASP A 527 19.38 -10.24 23.18
CA ASP A 527 20.28 -9.45 23.99
C ASP A 527 20.97 -10.32 25.02
N VAL A 528 22.25 -10.06 25.22
CA VAL A 528 23.11 -10.80 26.14
C VAL A 528 23.65 -9.83 27.19
N VAL A 529 23.36 -10.11 28.45
CA VAL A 529 23.79 -9.29 29.59
C VAL A 529 24.50 -10.17 30.62
N VAL A 530 25.78 -9.89 30.89
CA VAL A 530 26.54 -10.55 31.96
C VAL A 530 26.94 -9.50 32.99
N LEU A 531 26.44 -9.66 34.22
CA LEU A 531 26.80 -8.82 35.36
C LEU A 531 27.92 -9.51 36.15
N VAL A 532 29.08 -8.86 36.21
CA VAL A 532 30.27 -9.39 36.87
C VAL A 532 30.47 -8.64 38.17
N ALA A 533 30.25 -9.32 39.30
CA ALA A 533 30.46 -8.73 40.62
C ALA A 533 31.95 -8.79 41.01
N ALA A 534 32.51 -7.67 41.47
CA ALA A 534 33.72 -7.69 42.29
C ALA A 534 33.45 -8.49 43.58
N ARG A 535 34.48 -9.11 44.17
CA ARG A 535 34.43 -10.11 45.26
C ARG A 535 33.57 -9.81 46.50
N MET A 536 32.84 -8.70 46.59
CA MET A 536 31.74 -8.48 47.53
C MET A 536 30.69 -7.54 46.91
N LEU A 537 29.47 -8.02 46.67
CA LEU A 537 28.31 -7.17 46.41
C LEU A 537 27.22 -7.51 47.44
N TYR A 538 26.89 -6.54 48.30
CA TYR A 538 25.68 -6.58 49.12
C TYR A 538 24.50 -6.17 48.24
N LEU A 539 23.58 -7.10 47.97
CA LEU A 539 22.31 -6.79 47.31
C LEU A 539 21.35 -6.17 48.34
N PRO A 540 20.72 -5.00 48.07
CA PRO A 540 19.52 -4.63 48.80
C PRO A 540 18.41 -5.60 48.40
N VAL A 541 18.00 -6.44 49.34
CA VAL A 541 16.79 -7.26 49.19
C VAL A 541 15.60 -6.30 49.27
N ILE A 542 14.93 -6.06 48.14
CA ILE A 542 13.57 -5.52 48.18
C ILE A 542 12.67 -6.72 48.47
N LEU A 543 12.32 -6.88 49.76
CA LEU A 543 11.24 -7.78 50.16
C LEU A 543 9.92 -7.18 49.68
N LYS A 544 9.08 -8.04 49.10
CA LYS A 544 7.79 -7.70 48.49
C LYS A 544 6.78 -7.21 49.53
#